data_AF-A0A4Y9IMW8-F1
#
_entry.id   AF-A0A4Y9IMW8-F1
#
_cell.length_a   1.000
_cell.length_b   1.000
_cell.length_c   1.000
_cell.angle_alpha   90.00
_cell.angle_beta   90.00
_cell.angle_gamma   90.00
#
_symmetry.space_group_name_H-M   'P 1'
#
loop_
_entity.id
_entity.type
_entity.pdbx_description
1 polymer ?
#
loop_
_entity_poly.entity_id
_entity_poly.type
_entity_poly.pdbx_seq_one_letter_code
_entity_poly.pdbx_strand_id
1 'polypeptide(L)' 'MENKFIEITSSDGKEKSLLNISHIFRIEKEEDGGCKISIITKGYNNYPYQVEYCKESYDWIREQVEAIQENNVID' A
#
# COMPACT_ATOMS: atom_id res chain seq x y z
N MET A 1 -8.64 13.55 -10.63
CA MET A 1 -8.25 12.39 -9.80
C MET A 1 -6.78 12.51 -9.46
N GLU A 2 -6.45 12.63 -8.17
CA GLU A 2 -5.07 12.70 -7.72
C GLU A 2 -4.33 11.38 -7.98
N ASN A 3 -3.01 11.48 -8.23
CA ASN A 3 -2.15 10.32 -8.33
C ASN A 3 -1.73 9.88 -6.92
N LYS A 4 -1.86 8.59 -6.63
CA LYS A 4 -1.47 7.98 -5.36
C LYS A 4 -0.22 7.16 -5.62
N PHE A 5 0.77 7.25 -4.74
CA PHE A 5 2.03 6.53 -4.90
C PHE A 5 2.36 5.76 -3.63
N ILE A 6 3.00 4.61 -3.79
CA ILE A 6 3.61 3.84 -2.70
C ILE A 6 5.09 3.64 -3.01
N GLU A 7 5.95 4.00 -2.06
CA GLU A 7 7.36 3.63 -2.10
C GLU A 7 7.51 2.27 -1.41
N ILE A 8 8.05 1.30 -2.12
CA ILE A 8 8.40 -0.01 -1.59
C ILE A 8 9.91 -0.04 -1.48
N THR A 9 10.41 -0.32 -0.27
CA THR A 9 11.83 -0.54 -0.01
C THR A 9 12.03 -2.02 0.30
N SER A 10 12.99 -2.67 -0.37
CA SER A 10 13.35 -4.05 -0.08
C SER A 10 13.80 -4.22 1.37
N SER A 11 13.68 -5.45 1.90
CA SER A 11 14.03 -5.74 3.29
C SER A 11 15.47 -5.38 3.66
N ASP A 12 16.39 -5.40 2.69
CA ASP A 12 17.81 -5.04 2.85
C ASP A 12 18.10 -3.53 2.67
N GLY A 13 17.07 -2.73 2.34
CA GLY A 13 17.15 -1.28 2.18
C GLY A 13 17.80 -0.81 0.87
N LYS A 14 18.20 -1.72 -0.02
CA LYS A 14 18.98 -1.38 -1.22
C LYS A 14 18.14 -1.07 -2.44
N GLU A 15 17.00 -1.72 -2.58
CA GLU A 15 16.11 -1.54 -3.72
C GLU A 15 14.91 -0.70 -3.29
N LYS A 16 14.63 0.34 -4.07
CA LYS A 16 13.47 1.20 -3.91
C LYS A 16 12.68 1.21 -5.20
N SER A 17 11.38 0.97 -5.09
CA SER A 17 10.45 1.03 -6.21
C SER A 17 9.31 1.97 -5.85
N LEU A 18 9.09 2.99 -6.69
CA LEU A 18 7.94 3.87 -6.55
C LEU A 18 6.84 3.41 -7.51
N LEU A 19 5.73 2.93 -6.96
CA LEU A 19 4.60 2.45 -7.75
C LEU A 19 3.47 3.48 -7.74
N ASN A 20 2.97 3.82 -8.92
CA ASN A 20 1.74 4.59 -9.07
C ASN A 20 0.54 3.64 -8.85
N ILE A 21 -0.25 3.91 -7.83
CA ILE A 21 -1.36 3.07 -7.40
C ILE A 21 -2.70 3.71 -7.70
N SER A 22 -3.65 2.85 -8.05
CA SER A 22 -5.06 3.20 -8.19
C SER A 22 -5.76 3.07 -6.84
N HIS A 23 -5.55 1.93 -6.18
CA HIS A 23 -6.30 1.54 -5.01
C HIS A 23 -5.53 0.54 -4.15
N ILE A 24 -5.69 0.64 -2.84
CA ILE A 24 -5.31 -0.39 -1.86
C ILE A 24 -6.62 -1.06 -1.48
N PHE A 25 -6.78 -2.35 -1.78
CA PHE A 25 -8.06 -3.03 -1.58
C PHE A 25 -8.03 -4.04 -0.43
N ARG A 26 -6.85 -4.42 0.07
CA ARG A 26 -6.70 -5.34 1.20
C ARG A 26 -5.42 -5.05 1.97
N ILE A 27 -5.53 -5.10 3.29
CA ILE A 27 -4.41 -5.12 4.24
C ILE A 27 -4.64 -6.33 5.14
N GLU A 28 -3.68 -7.23 5.20
CA GLU A 28 -3.73 -8.43 6.04
C GLU A 28 -2.71 -8.33 7.17
N LYS A 29 -3.12 -8.74 8.37
CA LYS A 29 -2.23 -8.81 9.53
C LYS A 29 -1.47 -10.14 9.51
N GLU A 30 -0.15 -10.07 9.68
CA GLU A 30 0.69 -11.25 9.82
C GLU A 30 0.86 -11.65 11.30
N GLU A 31 1.22 -12.92 11.56
CA GLU A 31 1.37 -13.46 12.92
C GLU A 31 2.49 -12.76 13.72
N ASP A 32 3.50 -12.22 13.05
CA ASP A 32 4.64 -11.51 13.63
C ASP A 32 4.34 -10.02 13.94
N GLY A 33 3.13 -9.55 13.64
CA GLY A 33 2.71 -8.16 13.84
C GLY A 33 2.95 -7.25 12.62
N GLY A 34 3.56 -7.75 11.55
CA GLY A 34 3.66 -7.05 10.26
C GLY A 34 2.34 -7.06 9.48
N CYS A 35 2.41 -6.63 8.22
CA CYS A 35 1.26 -6.71 7.33
C CYS A 35 1.60 -6.96 5.86
N LYS A 36 0.63 -7.51 5.14
CA LYS A 36 0.63 -7.63 3.67
C LYS A 36 -0.34 -6.63 3.07
N ILE A 37 0.08 -5.94 2.01
CA ILE A 37 -0.74 -4.91 1.36
C ILE A 37 -1.00 -5.35 -0.08
N SER A 38 -2.27 -5.45 -0.46
CA SER A 38 -2.66 -5.73 -1.85
C SER A 38 -3.12 -4.45 -2.54
N ILE A 39 -2.48 -4.13 -3.66
CA ILE A 39 -2.66 -2.88 -4.40
C ILE A 39 -3.07 -3.16 -5.85
N ILE A 40 -3.72 -2.20 -6.48
CA ILE A 40 -3.90 -2.15 -7.94
C ILE A 40 -3.01 -1.04 -8.46
N THR A 41 -2.08 -1.36 -9.35
CA THR A 41 -1.21 -0.37 -9.99
C THR A 41 -1.93 0.33 -11.14
N LYS A 42 -1.65 1.63 -11.35
CA LYS A 42 -2.16 2.36 -12.53
C LYS A 42 -1.24 2.12 -13.73
N GLY A 43 -1.81 1.82 -14.89
CA GLY A 43 -1.10 1.80 -16.18
C GLY A 43 -0.28 0.53 -16.46
N TYR A 44 -0.03 -0.30 -15.45
CA TYR A 44 0.31 -1.71 -15.65
C TYR A 44 -0.99 -2.50 -15.67
N ASN A 45 -1.16 -3.37 -16.67
CA ASN A 45 -2.17 -4.44 -16.78
C ASN A 45 -2.93 -4.60 -15.45
N ASN A 46 -4.21 -4.17 -15.36
CA ASN A 46 -5.05 -3.93 -14.14
C ASN A 46 -5.21 -5.12 -13.16
N TYR A 47 -4.23 -6.00 -13.08
CA TYR A 47 -4.12 -7.11 -12.18
C TYR A 47 -3.64 -6.62 -10.81
N PRO A 48 -4.19 -7.21 -9.74
CA PRO A 48 -3.75 -6.89 -8.39
C PRO A 48 -2.27 -7.26 -8.24
N TYR A 49 -1.48 -6.31 -7.72
CA TYR A 49 -0.10 -6.52 -7.30
C TYR A 49 -0.11 -6.68 -5.77
N GLN A 50 0.51 -7.75 -5.28
CA GLN A 50 0.64 -7.98 -3.85
C GLN A 50 2.02 -7.52 -3.38
N VAL A 51 2.05 -6.59 -2.43
CA VAL A 51 3.26 -6.23 -1.70
C VAL A 51 3.38 -7.21 -0.54
N GLU A 52 4.39 -8.08 -0.62
CA GLU A 52 4.50 -9.26 0.24
C GLU A 52 4.79 -8.96 1.71
N TYR A 53 5.41 -7.84 2.06
CA TYR A 53 5.72 -7.55 3.45
C TYR A 53 6.01 -6.07 3.71
N CYS A 54 5.29 -5.50 4.68
CA CYS A 54 5.60 -4.22 5.31
C CYS A 54 6.24 -4.49 6.67
N LYS A 55 7.36 -3.82 7.00
CA LYS A 55 7.98 -3.92 8.34
C LYS A 55 7.16 -3.18 9.40
N GLU A 56 6.35 -2.24 8.96
CA GLU A 56 5.46 -1.42 9.76
C GLU A 56 4.29 -2.24 10.29
N SER A 57 3.83 -1.89 11.50
CA SER A 57 2.73 -2.61 12.13
C SER A 57 1.43 -2.45 11.34
N TYR A 58 0.63 -3.51 11.33
CA TYR A 58 -0.69 -3.51 10.70
C TYR A 58 -1.55 -2.30 11.11
N ASP A 59 -1.60 -1.99 12.42
CA ASP A 59 -2.45 -0.93 12.94
C ASP A 59 -2.02 0.46 12.43
N TRP A 60 -0.70 0.69 12.31
CA TRP A 60 -0.18 1.95 11.76
C TRP A 60 -0.51 2.08 10.27
N ILE A 61 -0.28 1.03 9.48
CA ILE A 61 -0.59 1.03 8.04
C ILE A 61 -2.09 1.23 7.81
N ARG A 62 -2.96 0.58 8.60
CA ARG A 62 -4.41 0.73 8.50
C ARG A 62 -4.84 2.18 8.73
N GLU A 63 -4.32 2.82 9.78
CA GLU A 63 -4.61 4.23 10.09
C GLU A 63 -4.19 5.17 8.96
N GLN A 64 -2.99 4.97 8.39
CA GLN A 64 -2.52 5.78 7.26
C GLN A 64 -3.40 5.61 6.02
N VAL A 65 -3.83 4.39 5.71
CA VAL A 65 -4.69 4.11 4.54
C VAL A 65 -6.09 4.69 4.74
N GLU A 66 -6.67 4.58 5.94
CA GLU A 66 -7.96 5.17 6.28
C GLU A 66 -7.94 6.69 6.16
N ALA A 67 -6.91 7.35 6.69
CA ALA A 67 -6.73 8.81 6.54
C ALA A 67 -6.65 9.24 5.06
N ILE A 68 -6.01 8.46 4.19
CA ILE A 68 -5.96 8.73 2.75
C ILE A 68 -7.34 8.56 2.10
N GLN A 69 -8.14 7.60 2.57
CA GLN A 69 -9.49 7.36 2.02
C GLN A 69 -10.49 8.45 2.45
N GLU A 70 -10.45 8.89 3.71
CA GLU A 70 -11.35 9.93 4.24
C GLU A 70 -11.11 11.30 3.59
N ASN A 71 -9.87 11.66 3.29
CA ASN A 71 -9.54 12.90 2.58
C ASN A 71 -10.03 12.95 1.12
N ASN A 72 -10.54 11.84 0.56
CA ASN A 72 -11.17 11.81 -0.77
C ASN A 72 -12.71 11.96 -0.70
N VAL A 73 -13.28 12.10 0.49
CA VAL A 73 -14.70 12.43 0.71
C VAL A 73 -14.80 13.92 1.04
N ILE A 74 -14.63 14.77 0.03
CA ILE A 74 -15.00 16.19 0.09
C ILE A 74 -15.89 16.44 -1.13
N ASP A 75 -17.12 16.89 -0.87
CA ASP A 75 -18.27 17.11 -1.78
C ASP A 75 -17.92 17.66 -3.18
#